data_AF-A0A6N6KR72-F1
#
_entry.id   AF-A0A6N6KR72-F1
#
_cell.length_a   1.000
_cell.length_b   1.000
_cell.length_c   1.000
_cell.angle_alpha   90.00
_cell.angle_beta   90.00
_cell.angle_gamma   90.00
#
_symmetry.space_group_name_H-M   'P 1'
#
loop_
_entity.id
_entity.type
_entity.pdbx_description
1 polymer ?
#
loop_
_entity_poly.entity_id
_entity_poly.type
_entity_poly.pdbx_seq_one_letter_code
_entity_poly.pdbx_strand_id
1 'polypeptide(L)'
;MLKLYWYTMVNRWRLFWLTRDVARQAQVDGDQKPVIFFNASARIHGLSLNAAFQLLAAWGLRLSGIPVVHFVCQAGMSRCVLGTNRDDASESLPCAPCVAQSKRLYRGADVRWFSFDESTTLVQSLLGLSLDELCNYEHEGVPYGEIVLPSLRWILRRHHLEDNEANRFLLRQYILSAYRVGQEFAVLLDKVKPSTVVVFNGIMYPEAMAKRVAEERGIHVITHEVAFQPFSTFFTDGEATAYPIEIPEEFELSTEQNTALDAYLSKRFQGDFTMAGIRFWPEMRELDEGLIKKIEAHKHLVPVFTNVIFDTSQVHANTVFPHMFAWLDQILETIKGHPETLFVIRAHPDEMRPGTQKAAREHVAGWVEKHGVVELPNVVFIGSEEYISSYALIRRAKFVMVYNSSIGLEATLLGAPVLCGGKARFTQYPAVFFPQSEKAYKRKAEEFLEAKEIDVPDEFMHNARRFLYYQNWRTALSFEDFLQAHPRKGFVRLKAFDVQQLRAKNSKAVRVIRDGIVNDGSFLV
;
A
#
# COMPACT_ATOMS: atom_id res chain seq x y z
N MET A 1 -22.77 21.26 -4.91
CA MET A 1 -21.66 22.12 -4.42
C MET A 1 -21.84 22.60 -2.97
N LEU A 2 -22.97 23.20 -2.59
CA LEU A 2 -23.23 23.72 -1.22
C LEU A 2 -22.96 22.72 -0.08
N LYS A 3 -23.41 21.46 -0.22
CA LYS A 3 -23.20 20.40 0.79
C LYS A 3 -21.71 20.08 1.02
N LEU A 4 -20.90 20.09 -0.04
CA LEU A 4 -19.45 19.84 0.04
C LEU A 4 -18.71 21.02 0.68
N TYR A 5 -19.13 22.24 0.36
CA TYR A 5 -18.62 23.47 0.98
C TYR A 5 -18.91 23.49 2.49
N TRP A 6 -20.15 23.17 2.89
CA TRP A 6 -20.56 23.03 4.28
C TRP A 6 -19.70 22.01 5.03
N TYR A 7 -19.53 20.80 4.48
CA TYR A 7 -18.68 19.78 5.10
C TYR A 7 -17.22 20.23 5.26
N THR A 8 -16.70 20.97 4.29
CA THR A 8 -15.35 21.52 4.36
C THR A 8 -15.24 22.55 5.48
N MET A 9 -16.21 23.45 5.63
CA MET A 9 -16.22 24.44 6.71
C MET A 9 -16.32 23.78 8.08
N VAL A 10 -17.28 22.85 8.28
CA VAL A 10 -17.44 22.12 9.54
C VAL A 10 -16.16 21.40 9.93
N ASN A 11 -15.50 20.72 8.97
CA ASN A 11 -14.27 20.01 9.25
C ASN A 11 -13.11 20.96 9.60
N ARG A 12 -13.01 22.13 8.95
CA ARG A 12 -12.01 23.17 9.28
C ARG A 12 -12.23 23.74 10.68
N TRP A 13 -13.47 24.05 11.04
CA TRP A 13 -13.83 24.53 12.37
C TRP A 13 -13.52 23.50 13.45
N ARG A 14 -13.86 22.24 13.19
CA ARG A 14 -13.57 21.15 14.10
C ARG A 14 -12.07 20.94 14.30
N LEU A 15 -11.31 20.93 13.21
CA LEU A 15 -9.86 20.83 13.26
C LEU A 15 -9.22 21.99 14.05
N PHE A 16 -9.73 23.22 13.89
CA PHE A 16 -9.27 24.38 14.66
C PHE A 16 -9.43 24.17 16.16
N TRP A 17 -10.60 23.70 16.61
CA TRP A 17 -10.84 23.46 18.04
C TRP A 17 -10.01 22.30 18.59
N LEU A 18 -9.98 21.17 17.87
CA LEU A 18 -9.21 19.99 18.30
C LEU A 18 -7.71 20.29 18.38
N THR A 19 -7.12 20.97 17.38
CA THR A 19 -5.69 21.35 17.42
C THR A 19 -5.37 22.28 18.58
N ARG A 20 -6.25 23.25 18.87
CA ARG A 20 -6.13 24.14 20.03
C ARG A 20 -6.22 23.37 21.34
N ASP A 21 -7.17 22.45 21.47
CA ASP A 21 -7.36 21.66 22.69
C ASP A 21 -6.19 20.70 22.93
N VAL A 22 -5.68 20.04 21.89
CA VAL A 22 -4.44 19.25 21.99
C VAL A 22 -3.27 20.13 22.44
N ALA A 23 -3.08 21.30 21.84
CA ALA A 23 -1.99 22.21 22.21
C ALA A 23 -2.09 22.71 23.65
N ARG A 24 -3.31 22.99 24.14
CA ARG A 24 -3.55 23.44 25.52
C ARG A 24 -3.34 22.32 26.55
N GLN A 25 -3.66 21.08 26.20
CA GLN A 25 -3.67 19.95 27.13
C GLN A 25 -2.43 19.07 27.06
N ALA A 26 -1.60 19.23 26.03
CA ALA A 26 -0.30 18.60 25.93
C ALA A 26 0.64 19.22 26.96
N GLN A 27 0.98 18.44 27.99
CA GLN A 27 2.03 18.77 28.95
C GLN A 27 3.29 18.06 28.50
N VAL A 28 4.00 18.68 27.55
CA VAL A 28 5.19 18.08 26.94
C VAL A 28 6.31 18.06 27.98
N ASP A 29 6.89 16.88 28.17
CA ASP A 29 8.07 16.67 28.99
C ASP A 29 9.31 17.12 28.22
N GLY A 30 9.96 18.18 28.69
CA GLY A 30 11.14 18.76 28.05
C GLY A 30 12.38 17.86 28.11
N ASP A 31 12.38 16.86 29.01
CA ASP A 31 13.50 15.95 29.19
C ASP A 31 13.43 14.74 28.24
N GLN A 32 12.27 14.50 27.62
CA GLN A 32 12.11 13.44 26.62
C GLN A 32 12.66 13.86 25.26
N LYS A 33 13.28 12.91 24.56
CA LYS A 33 13.67 13.14 23.16
C LYS A 33 12.42 13.25 22.26
N PRO A 34 12.42 14.15 21.26
CA PRO A 34 11.27 14.29 20.39
C PRO A 34 11.07 13.10 19.44
N VAL A 35 9.83 12.91 19.00
CA VAL A 35 9.46 12.04 17.87
C VAL A 35 9.15 12.90 16.65
N ILE A 36 9.76 12.60 15.51
CA ILE A 36 9.51 13.32 14.25
C ILE A 36 8.44 12.59 13.45
N PHE A 37 7.48 13.32 12.89
CA PHE A 37 6.50 12.80 11.94
C PHE A 37 6.64 13.45 10.57
N PHE A 38 6.60 12.64 9.49
CA PHE A 38 6.66 13.11 8.11
C PHE A 38 5.74 12.33 7.15
N ASN A 39 5.01 13.04 6.28
CA ASN A 39 4.10 12.44 5.28
C ASN A 39 3.75 13.39 4.10
N ALA A 40 4.76 13.88 3.39
CA ALA A 40 4.58 14.73 2.21
C ALA A 40 3.78 14.07 1.06
N SER A 41 3.80 12.74 0.93
CA SER A 41 3.11 12.00 -0.13
C SER A 41 1.71 11.49 0.27
N ALA A 42 1.17 11.92 1.43
CA ALA A 42 -0.13 11.46 1.92
C ALA A 42 -1.32 12.38 1.55
N ARG A 43 -1.12 13.67 1.24
CA ARG A 43 -2.23 14.62 1.00
C ARG A 43 -1.83 15.89 0.23
N ILE A 44 -2.83 16.60 -0.32
CA ILE A 44 -2.70 17.97 -0.86
C ILE A 44 -3.87 18.89 -0.45
N HIS A 45 -5.11 18.51 -0.75
CA HIS A 45 -6.27 19.42 -0.60
C HIS A 45 -7.29 18.99 0.46
N GLY A 46 -7.12 17.81 1.06
CA GLY A 46 -8.03 17.24 2.05
C GLY A 46 -7.31 16.23 2.94
N LEU A 47 -7.95 15.83 4.03
CA LEU A 47 -7.37 14.86 4.97
C LEU A 47 -7.56 13.46 4.40
N SER A 48 -6.49 12.86 3.88
CA SER A 48 -6.49 11.45 3.50
C SER A 48 -6.54 10.57 4.75
N LEU A 49 -6.84 9.29 4.56
CA LEU A 49 -6.88 8.33 5.65
C LEU A 49 -5.51 8.22 6.37
N ASN A 50 -4.42 8.02 5.62
CA ASN A 50 -3.07 7.92 6.19
C ASN A 50 -2.60 9.23 6.86
N ALA A 51 -2.95 10.39 6.29
CA ALA A 51 -2.67 11.65 6.97
C ALA A 51 -3.46 11.84 8.27
N ALA A 52 -4.67 11.26 8.36
CA ALA A 52 -5.48 11.30 9.58
C ALA A 52 -4.91 10.39 10.67
N PHE A 53 -4.48 9.18 10.31
CA PHE A 53 -3.84 8.25 11.25
C PHE A 53 -2.60 8.87 11.87
N GLN A 54 -1.72 9.43 11.04
CA GLN A 54 -0.52 10.08 11.53
C GLN A 54 -0.83 11.30 12.42
N LEU A 55 -1.86 12.08 12.08
CA LEU A 55 -2.31 13.21 12.89
C LEU A 55 -2.82 12.77 14.27
N LEU A 56 -3.68 11.75 14.31
CA LEU A 56 -4.28 11.25 15.55
C LEU A 56 -3.23 10.57 16.44
N ALA A 57 -2.31 9.81 15.85
CA ALA A 57 -1.16 9.25 16.54
C ALA A 57 -0.30 10.35 17.18
N ALA A 58 0.09 11.37 16.41
CA ALA A 58 0.87 12.50 16.91
C ALA A 58 0.15 13.27 18.03
N TRP A 59 -1.16 13.48 17.93
CA TRP A 59 -1.95 14.07 19.02
C TRP A 59 -1.95 13.20 20.27
N GLY A 60 -2.11 11.88 20.12
CA GLY A 60 -2.06 10.92 21.21
C GLY A 60 -0.72 10.92 21.96
N LEU A 61 0.40 11.00 21.24
CA LEU A 61 1.74 11.12 21.83
C LEU A 61 1.89 12.44 22.61
N ARG A 62 1.51 13.57 22.00
CA ARG A 62 1.57 14.90 22.65
C ARG A 62 0.73 14.96 23.92
N LEU A 63 -0.46 14.37 23.89
CA LEU A 63 -1.33 14.26 25.07
C LEU A 63 -0.76 13.32 26.14
N SER A 64 0.17 12.45 25.76
CA SER A 64 0.92 11.59 26.68
C SER A 64 2.24 12.22 27.17
N GLY A 65 2.49 13.48 26.81
CA GLY A 65 3.67 14.24 27.24
C GLY A 65 4.90 14.09 26.34
N ILE A 66 4.81 13.34 25.26
CA ILE A 66 5.94 13.12 24.35
C ILE A 66 6.08 14.32 23.40
N PRO A 67 7.27 14.94 23.28
CA PRO A 67 7.50 16.00 22.31
C PRO A 67 7.37 15.47 20.88
N VAL A 68 6.62 16.19 20.03
CA VAL A 68 6.42 15.83 18.63
C VAL A 68 6.81 16.99 17.73
N VAL A 69 7.64 16.69 16.74
CA VAL A 69 8.04 17.63 15.68
C VAL A 69 7.47 17.17 14.36
N HIS A 70 6.75 18.04 13.65
CA HIS A 70 6.29 17.76 12.30
C HIS A 70 7.26 18.33 11.27
N PHE A 71 7.84 17.47 10.42
CA PHE A 71 8.58 17.93 9.24
C PHE A 71 7.61 18.16 8.09
N VAL A 72 7.58 19.35 7.50
CA VAL A 72 6.51 19.75 6.58
C VAL A 72 7.03 20.54 5.38
N CYS A 73 6.61 20.13 4.19
CA CYS A 73 6.94 20.81 2.95
C CYS A 73 6.28 22.20 2.84
N GLN A 74 7.09 23.23 2.53
CA GLN A 74 6.67 24.58 2.18
C GLN A 74 7.02 24.89 0.72
N ALA A 75 6.41 24.15 -0.20
CA ALA A 75 6.84 24.13 -1.61
C ALA A 75 8.35 23.76 -1.72
N GLY A 76 8.74 22.77 -0.92
CA GLY A 76 10.12 22.33 -0.71
C GLY A 76 10.71 21.41 -1.77
N MET A 77 9.97 21.14 -2.84
CA MET A 77 10.27 20.12 -3.85
C MET A 77 9.93 20.68 -5.23
N SER A 78 10.78 20.48 -6.23
CA SER A 78 10.55 20.97 -7.60
C SER A 78 9.38 20.27 -8.28
N ARG A 79 9.33 18.94 -8.14
CA ARG A 79 8.13 18.10 -8.39
C ARG A 79 7.88 17.23 -7.17
N CYS A 80 6.61 16.97 -6.85
CA CYS A 80 6.22 16.08 -5.75
C CYS A 80 5.22 15.02 -6.22
N VAL A 81 5.22 13.86 -5.55
CA VAL A 81 4.47 12.68 -6.00
C VAL A 81 2.99 12.98 -6.25
N LEU A 82 2.32 13.60 -5.29
CA LEU A 82 0.88 13.85 -5.40
C LEU A 82 0.53 15.06 -6.27
N GLY A 83 1.46 16.01 -6.40
CA GLY A 83 1.21 17.28 -7.09
C GLY A 83 1.58 17.24 -8.57
N THR A 84 2.32 16.22 -8.98
CA THR A 84 2.70 15.98 -10.37
C THR A 84 1.48 15.66 -11.21
N ASN A 85 1.28 16.41 -12.28
CA ASN A 85 0.38 16.00 -13.35
C ASN A 85 1.13 15.00 -14.25
N ARG A 86 0.56 13.81 -14.40
CA ARG A 86 1.11 12.72 -15.21
C ARG A 86 0.85 12.88 -16.71
N ASP A 87 -0.08 13.76 -17.08
CA ASP A 87 -0.41 14.11 -18.46
C ASP A 87 0.42 15.30 -18.95
N ASP A 88 0.89 16.13 -18.01
CA ASP A 88 1.77 17.25 -18.27
C ASP A 88 2.82 17.36 -17.16
N ALA A 89 3.99 16.79 -17.44
CA ALA A 89 5.12 16.81 -16.52
C ALA A 89 5.59 18.24 -16.16
N SER A 90 5.36 19.19 -17.06
CA SER A 90 5.78 20.58 -16.91
C SER A 90 4.85 21.41 -16.02
N GLU A 91 3.63 20.91 -15.74
CA GLU A 91 2.65 21.64 -14.94
C GLU A 91 3.20 22.01 -13.55
N SER A 92 2.84 23.22 -13.10
CA SER A 92 3.23 23.72 -11.78
C SER A 92 2.51 22.98 -10.66
N LEU A 93 3.22 22.76 -9.54
CA LEU A 93 2.67 22.05 -8.40
C LEU A 93 1.57 22.87 -7.68
N PRO A 94 0.50 22.22 -7.16
CA PRO A 94 -0.53 22.87 -6.35
C PRO A 94 -0.07 23.08 -4.88
N CYS A 95 1.09 23.71 -4.66
CA CYS A 95 1.70 23.85 -3.34
C CYS A 95 0.89 24.74 -2.38
N ALA A 96 0.31 25.85 -2.86
CA ALA A 96 -0.42 26.79 -2.02
C ALA A 96 -1.54 26.14 -1.18
N PRO A 97 -2.47 25.36 -1.77
CA PRO A 97 -3.49 24.67 -0.98
C PRO A 97 -2.92 23.57 -0.06
N CYS A 98 -1.82 22.90 -0.44
CA CYS A 98 -1.12 21.93 0.41
C CYS A 98 -0.58 22.59 1.68
N VAL A 99 0.18 23.68 1.52
CA VAL A 99 0.73 24.46 2.64
C VAL A 99 -0.39 25.01 3.51
N ALA A 100 -1.45 25.57 2.92
CA ALA A 100 -2.60 26.07 3.65
C ALA A 100 -3.32 24.97 4.44
N GLN A 101 -3.34 23.73 3.95
CA GLN A 101 -3.87 22.60 4.70
C GLN A 101 -2.96 22.20 5.86
N SER A 102 -1.65 22.08 5.63
CA SER A 102 -0.70 21.71 6.68
C SER A 102 -0.67 22.73 7.84
N LYS A 103 -0.76 24.04 7.53
CA LYS A 103 -0.91 25.10 8.55
C LYS A 103 -2.15 24.90 9.44
N ARG A 104 -3.23 24.31 8.91
CA ARG A 104 -4.44 24.01 9.71
C ARG A 104 -4.27 22.75 10.54
N LEU A 105 -3.64 21.72 9.99
CA LEU A 105 -3.47 20.42 10.66
C LEU A 105 -2.51 20.51 11.85
N TYR A 106 -1.43 21.27 11.71
CA TYR A 106 -0.36 21.35 12.71
C TYR A 106 -0.38 22.65 13.51
N ARG A 107 -1.54 23.29 13.60
CA ARG A 107 -1.70 24.51 14.40
C ARG A 107 -1.36 24.21 15.86
N GLY A 108 -0.48 25.03 16.45
CA GLY A 108 -0.07 24.87 17.84
C GLY A 108 0.79 23.62 18.10
N ALA A 109 1.43 23.05 17.07
CA ALA A 109 2.46 22.02 17.19
C ALA A 109 3.85 22.61 16.86
N ASP A 110 4.93 21.89 17.20
CA ASP A 110 6.25 22.22 16.66
C ASP A 110 6.32 21.75 15.20
N VAL A 111 6.65 22.67 14.30
CA VAL A 111 6.66 22.45 12.85
C VAL A 111 7.96 22.97 12.26
N ARG A 112 8.63 22.10 11.52
CA ARG A 112 9.88 22.41 10.81
C ARG A 112 9.56 22.39 9.33
N TRP A 113 9.51 23.59 8.77
CA TRP A 113 9.21 23.80 7.36
C TRP A 113 10.50 23.73 6.54
N PHE A 114 10.43 23.08 5.38
CA PHE A 114 11.52 23.10 4.41
C PHE A 114 11.06 23.69 3.09
N SER A 115 11.94 24.50 2.48
CA SER A 115 11.76 25.16 1.19
C SER A 115 12.69 24.55 0.14
N PHE A 116 12.38 24.77 -1.14
CA PHE A 116 13.20 24.26 -2.22
C PHE A 116 14.38 25.20 -2.44
N ASP A 117 15.55 24.62 -2.61
CA ASP A 117 16.77 25.31 -3.04
C ASP A 117 17.47 24.39 -4.03
N GLU A 118 17.76 24.90 -5.22
CA GLU A 118 18.24 24.07 -6.33
C GLU A 118 19.76 23.96 -6.30
N SER A 119 20.27 22.72 -6.27
CA SER A 119 21.70 22.47 -6.41
C SER A 119 22.10 22.54 -7.88
N THR A 120 22.77 23.63 -8.28
CA THR A 120 23.26 23.79 -9.65
C THR A 120 24.18 22.65 -10.06
N THR A 121 25.05 22.18 -9.16
CA THR A 121 25.95 21.04 -9.41
C THR A 121 25.16 19.77 -9.73
N LEU A 122 24.13 19.47 -8.94
CA LEU A 122 23.30 18.28 -9.16
C LEU A 122 22.46 18.41 -10.43
N VAL A 123 21.95 19.61 -10.75
CA VAL A 123 21.26 19.84 -12.02
C VAL A 123 22.18 19.51 -13.19
N GLN A 124 23.41 20.02 -13.17
CA GLN A 124 24.37 19.80 -14.26
C GLN A 124 24.73 18.32 -14.42
N SER A 125 24.90 17.57 -13.32
CA SER A 125 25.22 16.14 -13.40
C SER A 125 24.07 15.26 -13.92
N LEU A 126 22.84 15.77 -13.88
CA LEU A 126 21.65 15.08 -14.40
C LEU A 126 21.34 15.40 -15.87
N LEU A 127 22.01 16.40 -16.46
CA LEU A 127 21.75 16.81 -17.85
C LEU A 127 22.24 15.75 -18.83
N GLY A 128 21.44 15.51 -19.87
CA GLY A 128 21.80 14.61 -20.97
C GLY A 128 21.72 13.12 -20.64
N LEU A 129 21.52 12.74 -19.38
CA LEU A 129 21.36 11.34 -18.98
C LEU A 129 20.11 10.72 -19.60
N SER A 130 20.28 9.49 -20.09
CA SER A 130 19.19 8.60 -20.51
C SER A 130 18.30 8.21 -19.33
N LEU A 131 17.15 7.62 -19.62
CA LEU A 131 16.27 7.12 -18.56
C LEU A 131 16.94 6.04 -17.71
N ASP A 132 17.71 5.14 -18.33
CA ASP A 132 18.40 4.06 -17.61
C ASP A 132 19.50 4.60 -16.69
N GLU A 133 20.31 5.54 -17.18
CA GLU A 133 21.31 6.22 -16.36
C GLU A 133 20.68 6.99 -15.20
N LEU A 134 19.50 7.60 -15.39
CA LEU A 134 18.75 8.27 -14.33
C LEU A 134 18.16 7.28 -13.31
N CYS A 135 17.67 6.12 -13.75
CA CYS A 135 17.16 5.08 -12.86
C CYS A 135 18.26 4.50 -11.96
N ASN A 136 19.49 4.45 -12.46
CA ASN A 136 20.67 3.97 -11.75
C ASN A 136 21.55 5.12 -11.19
N TYR A 137 21.03 6.35 -11.16
CA TYR A 137 21.82 7.51 -10.77
C TYR A 137 22.16 7.48 -9.28
N GLU A 138 23.45 7.55 -8.99
CA GLU A 138 24.02 7.64 -7.65
C GLU A 138 24.76 8.96 -7.46
N HIS A 139 24.62 9.58 -6.29
CA HIS A 139 25.36 10.78 -5.92
C HIS A 139 25.75 10.71 -4.45
N GLU A 140 27.03 10.92 -4.14
CA GLU A 140 27.57 10.87 -2.77
C GLU A 140 27.25 9.56 -2.02
N GLY A 141 27.26 8.41 -2.72
CA GLY A 141 26.93 7.11 -2.13
C GLY A 141 25.43 6.84 -1.95
N VAL A 142 24.57 7.76 -2.39
CA VAL A 142 23.11 7.63 -2.28
C VAL A 142 22.51 7.27 -3.66
N PRO A 143 21.81 6.13 -3.79
CA PRO A 143 21.21 5.68 -5.05
C PRO A 143 19.88 6.41 -5.31
N TYR A 144 19.95 7.69 -5.66
CA TYR A 144 18.76 8.53 -5.84
C TYR A 144 17.81 7.99 -6.89
N GLY A 145 18.33 7.44 -8.00
CA GLY A 145 17.51 6.84 -9.07
C GLY A 145 16.59 5.74 -8.55
N GLU A 146 17.15 4.80 -7.78
CA GLU A 146 16.39 3.70 -7.16
C GLU A 146 15.36 4.21 -6.16
N ILE A 147 15.72 5.19 -5.33
CA ILE A 147 14.84 5.77 -4.29
C ILE A 147 13.60 6.44 -4.92
N VAL A 148 13.75 7.09 -6.08
CA VAL A 148 12.65 7.83 -6.70
C VAL A 148 11.81 6.98 -7.66
N LEU A 149 12.35 5.86 -8.16
CA LEU A 149 11.72 5.03 -9.19
C LEU A 149 10.33 4.49 -8.78
N PRO A 150 10.09 3.99 -7.55
CA PRO A 150 8.76 3.58 -7.13
C PRO A 150 7.73 4.71 -7.22
N SER A 151 8.13 5.94 -6.90
CA SER A 151 7.25 7.11 -6.97
C SER A 151 6.89 7.48 -8.41
N LEU A 152 7.86 7.34 -9.34
CA LEU A 152 7.65 7.59 -10.76
C LEU A 152 6.69 6.56 -11.38
N ARG A 153 6.94 5.27 -11.13
CA ARG A 153 6.04 4.18 -11.56
C ARG A 153 4.63 4.37 -11.01
N TRP A 154 4.52 4.73 -9.74
CA TRP A 154 3.23 4.98 -9.10
C TRP A 154 2.47 6.14 -9.73
N ILE A 155 3.10 7.29 -9.99
CA ILE A 155 2.40 8.45 -10.56
C ILE A 155 2.02 8.23 -12.03
N LEU A 156 2.90 7.57 -12.81
CA LEU A 156 2.67 7.26 -14.21
C LEU A 156 1.78 6.04 -14.44
N ARG A 157 1.47 5.27 -13.38
CA ARG A 157 0.59 4.09 -13.39
C ARG A 157 1.08 3.00 -14.34
N ARG A 158 2.39 2.76 -14.36
CA ARG A 158 3.04 1.74 -15.19
C ARG A 158 4.32 1.25 -14.55
N HIS A 159 4.75 0.05 -14.92
CA HIS A 159 6.01 -0.54 -14.49
C HIS A 159 7.13 -0.26 -15.49
N HIS A 160 6.87 -0.48 -16.78
CA HIS A 160 7.82 -0.17 -17.84
C HIS A 160 7.74 1.31 -18.20
N LEU A 161 8.89 1.96 -18.20
CA LEU A 161 9.03 3.38 -18.50
C LEU A 161 9.67 3.54 -19.87
N GLU A 162 9.04 4.33 -20.73
CA GLU A 162 9.60 4.70 -22.03
C GLU A 162 10.68 5.78 -21.85
N ASP A 163 11.81 5.65 -22.55
CA ASP A 163 12.85 6.69 -22.54
C ASP A 163 12.45 7.89 -23.41
N ASN A 164 11.58 8.73 -22.84
CA ASN A 164 11.11 9.97 -23.45
C ASN A 164 11.38 11.17 -22.52
N GLU A 165 11.32 12.37 -23.09
CA GLU A 165 11.72 13.57 -22.36
C GLU A 165 10.84 13.86 -21.14
N ALA A 166 9.54 13.54 -21.19
CA ALA A 166 8.65 13.74 -20.06
C ALA A 166 9.03 12.85 -18.85
N ASN A 167 9.34 11.58 -19.10
CA ASN A 167 9.76 10.64 -18.06
C ASN A 167 11.13 11.01 -17.50
N ARG A 168 12.11 11.33 -18.36
CA ARG A 168 13.44 11.81 -17.93
C ARG A 168 13.33 13.08 -17.12
N PHE A 169 12.52 14.04 -17.57
CA PHE A 169 12.27 15.28 -16.82
C PHE A 169 11.73 14.99 -15.43
N LEU A 170 10.66 14.20 -15.30
CA LEU A 170 10.09 13.87 -13.99
C LEU A 170 11.10 13.16 -13.08
N LEU A 171 11.87 12.23 -13.63
CA LEU A 171 12.87 11.48 -12.88
C LEU A 171 13.97 12.41 -12.35
N ARG A 172 14.51 13.31 -13.19
CA ARG A 172 15.46 14.35 -12.75
C ARG A 172 14.87 15.24 -11.65
N GLN A 173 13.63 15.68 -11.82
CA GLN A 173 12.97 16.53 -10.82
C GLN A 173 12.72 15.80 -9.50
N TYR A 174 12.39 14.50 -9.54
CA TYR A 174 12.28 13.71 -8.31
C TYR A 174 13.63 13.49 -7.63
N ILE A 175 14.72 13.31 -8.39
CA ILE A 175 16.08 13.23 -7.82
C ILE A 175 16.44 14.55 -7.11
N LEU A 176 16.21 15.70 -7.76
CA LEU A 176 16.43 17.02 -7.15
C LEU A 176 15.60 17.22 -5.88
N SER A 177 14.32 16.84 -5.92
CA SER A 177 13.43 16.89 -4.76
C SER A 177 13.88 15.97 -3.63
N ALA A 178 14.30 14.74 -3.94
CA ALA A 178 14.78 13.77 -2.95
C ALA A 178 16.07 14.27 -2.30
N TYR A 179 17.03 14.76 -3.09
CA TYR A 179 18.25 15.40 -2.59
C TYR A 179 17.92 16.52 -1.60
N ARG A 180 17.01 17.43 -1.97
CA ARG A 180 16.60 18.54 -1.09
C ARG A 180 15.93 18.07 0.20
N VAL A 181 15.06 17.06 0.13
CA VAL A 181 14.44 16.45 1.32
C VAL A 181 15.52 15.86 2.22
N GLY A 182 16.50 15.14 1.67
CA GLY A 182 17.59 14.55 2.42
C GLY A 182 18.43 15.59 3.17
N GLN A 183 18.82 16.67 2.51
CA GLN A 183 19.58 17.76 3.12
C GLN A 183 18.83 18.44 4.28
N GLU A 184 17.58 18.82 4.06
CA GLU A 184 16.80 19.51 5.09
C GLU A 184 16.42 18.60 6.26
N PHE A 185 16.20 17.32 5.97
CA PHE A 185 15.95 16.33 7.01
C PHE A 185 17.21 16.03 7.81
N ALA A 186 18.39 15.94 7.19
CA ALA A 186 19.66 15.82 7.90
C ALA A 186 19.88 16.98 8.89
N VAL A 187 19.69 18.23 8.43
CA VAL A 187 19.77 19.43 9.28
C VAL A 187 18.76 19.38 10.43
N LEU A 188 17.56 18.86 10.18
CA LEU A 188 16.56 18.66 11.22
C LEU A 188 17.02 17.67 12.28
N LEU A 189 17.52 16.50 11.88
CA LEU A 189 17.97 15.45 12.79
C LEU A 189 19.12 15.94 13.68
N ASP A 190 20.08 16.68 13.12
CA ASP A 190 21.23 17.20 13.86
C ASP A 190 20.82 18.23 14.93
N LYS A 191 19.75 19.01 14.66
CA LYS A 191 19.20 20.02 15.58
C LYS A 191 18.26 19.42 16.63
N VAL A 192 17.36 18.53 16.22
CA VAL A 192 16.29 18.00 17.08
C VAL A 192 16.73 16.78 17.88
N LYS A 193 17.67 15.98 17.35
CA LYS A 193 18.17 14.74 17.96
C LYS A 193 17.03 13.84 18.47
N PRO A 194 16.10 13.45 17.59
CA PRO A 194 14.92 12.68 17.98
C PRO A 194 15.30 11.29 18.49
N SER A 195 14.40 10.65 19.25
CA SER A 195 14.51 9.22 19.52
C SER A 195 14.06 8.39 18.31
N THR A 196 13.01 8.86 17.63
CA THR A 196 12.26 8.08 16.66
C THR A 196 11.75 8.97 15.53
N VAL A 197 11.74 8.43 14.31
CA VAL A 197 11.16 9.04 13.12
C VAL A 197 9.99 8.17 12.63
N VAL A 198 8.81 8.75 12.48
CA VAL A 198 7.63 8.07 11.94
C VAL A 198 7.29 8.61 10.56
N VAL A 199 7.36 7.76 9.54
CA VAL A 199 7.06 8.12 8.15
C VAL A 199 5.85 7.37 7.61
N PHE A 200 5.10 8.02 6.71
CA PHE A 200 4.06 7.34 5.96
C PHE A 200 4.70 6.41 4.92
N ASN A 201 4.31 5.13 4.92
CA ASN A 201 4.63 4.11 3.91
C ASN A 201 6.13 3.73 3.81
N GLY A 202 7.01 4.69 3.62
CA GLY A 202 8.47 4.52 3.55
C GLY A 202 9.02 4.22 2.16
N ILE A 203 8.18 4.05 1.12
CA ILE A 203 8.61 3.77 -0.27
C ILE A 203 8.54 5.00 -1.17
N MET A 204 7.59 5.92 -0.93
CA MET A 204 7.53 7.16 -1.71
C MET A 204 8.75 8.02 -1.42
N TYR A 205 9.35 8.64 -2.45
CA TYR A 205 10.69 9.20 -2.35
C TYR A 205 10.88 10.23 -1.22
N PRO A 206 9.90 11.09 -0.85
CA PRO A 206 10.13 12.01 0.27
C PRO A 206 10.34 11.20 1.55
N GLU A 207 9.41 10.29 1.87
CA GLU A 207 9.45 9.47 3.07
C GLU A 207 10.58 8.45 3.05
N ALA A 208 10.87 7.83 1.89
CA ALA A 208 11.99 6.92 1.71
C ALA A 208 13.32 7.63 1.97
N MET A 209 13.46 8.88 1.50
CA MET A 209 14.66 9.66 1.76
C MET A 209 14.81 10.02 3.24
N ALA A 210 13.73 10.46 3.89
CA ALA A 210 13.74 10.75 5.32
C ALA A 210 14.06 9.50 6.17
N LYS A 211 13.47 8.35 5.81
CA LYS A 211 13.77 7.04 6.42
C LYS A 211 15.28 6.75 6.32
N ARG A 212 15.85 6.78 5.11
CA ARG A 212 17.26 6.49 4.89
C ARG A 212 18.19 7.40 5.71
N VAL A 213 17.97 8.70 5.67
CA VAL A 213 18.81 9.70 6.38
C VAL A 213 18.76 9.51 7.90
N ALA A 214 17.63 9.00 8.44
CA ALA A 214 17.50 8.64 9.85
C ALA A 214 18.22 7.32 10.17
N GLU A 215 18.06 6.29 9.35
CA GLU A 215 18.72 4.99 9.51
C GLU A 215 20.25 5.11 9.45
N GLU A 216 20.79 5.93 8.55
CA GLU A 216 22.23 6.24 8.46
C GLU A 216 22.79 6.88 9.74
N ARG A 217 21.93 7.53 10.55
CA ARG A 217 22.28 8.11 11.86
C ARG A 217 21.98 7.17 13.03
N GLY A 218 21.55 5.93 12.77
CA GLY A 218 21.13 4.98 13.79
C GLY A 218 19.88 5.43 14.56
N ILE A 219 19.04 6.29 13.97
CA ILE A 219 17.78 6.74 14.57
C ILE A 219 16.71 5.73 14.19
N HIS A 220 15.93 5.31 15.18
CA HIS A 220 14.85 4.35 14.98
C HIS A 220 13.77 4.91 14.05
N VAL A 221 13.36 4.12 13.05
CA VAL A 221 12.35 4.52 12.06
C VAL A 221 11.16 3.56 12.11
N ILE A 222 9.97 4.16 12.16
CA ILE A 222 8.70 3.44 12.09
C ILE A 222 7.99 3.86 10.82
N THR A 223 7.50 2.88 10.07
CA THR A 223 6.64 3.10 8.92
C THR A 223 5.20 2.75 9.26
N HIS A 224 4.24 3.43 8.61
CA HIS A 224 2.83 3.12 8.80
C HIS A 224 2.02 3.16 7.51
N GLU A 225 0.94 2.38 7.48
CA GLU A 225 0.01 2.26 6.35
C GLU A 225 -1.42 2.03 6.84
N VAL A 226 -2.39 2.05 5.92
CA VAL A 226 -3.76 1.61 6.19
C VAL A 226 -3.79 0.11 6.54
N ALA A 227 -4.60 -0.25 7.53
CA ALA A 227 -4.87 -1.65 7.89
C ALA A 227 -6.21 -2.15 7.30
N PHE A 228 -6.49 -3.44 7.49
CA PHE A 228 -7.57 -4.14 6.79
C PHE A 228 -8.97 -3.90 7.38
N GLN A 229 -9.04 -3.37 8.60
CA GLN A 229 -10.30 -2.95 9.20
C GLN A 229 -10.64 -1.49 8.85
N PRO A 230 -11.93 -1.13 8.83
CA PRO A 230 -12.36 0.26 8.63
C PRO A 230 -11.66 1.21 9.59
N PHE A 231 -11.21 2.35 9.06
CA PHE A 231 -10.56 3.42 9.84
C PHE A 231 -9.42 2.95 10.75
N SER A 232 -8.69 1.91 10.35
CA SER A 232 -7.56 1.37 11.10
C SER A 232 -6.22 1.54 10.38
N THR A 233 -5.16 1.61 11.15
CA THR A 233 -3.77 1.77 10.66
C THR A 233 -2.88 0.66 11.18
N PHE A 234 -1.78 0.41 10.47
CA PHE A 234 -0.74 -0.54 10.81
C PHE A 234 0.58 0.22 10.97
N PHE A 235 1.31 -0.03 12.06
CA PHE A 235 2.62 0.54 12.37
C PHE A 235 3.62 -0.62 12.51
N THR A 236 4.85 -0.41 12.04
CA THR A 236 5.91 -1.42 12.13
C THR A 236 7.29 -0.77 12.02
N ASP A 237 8.28 -1.40 12.65
CA ASP A 237 9.71 -1.08 12.51
C ASP A 237 10.28 -1.56 11.17
N GLY A 238 9.54 -2.44 10.47
CA GLY A 238 9.84 -2.88 9.13
C GLY A 238 9.22 -1.97 8.07
N GLU A 239 8.89 -2.56 6.93
CA GLU A 239 8.31 -1.86 5.79
C GLU A 239 6.79 -2.06 5.75
N ALA A 240 6.02 -1.02 6.03
CA ALA A 240 4.56 -1.10 6.13
C ALA A 240 3.88 -1.58 4.83
N THR A 241 4.53 -1.40 3.68
CA THR A 241 4.08 -1.91 2.36
C THR A 241 4.28 -3.40 2.19
N ALA A 242 5.30 -3.99 2.83
CA ALA A 242 5.49 -5.43 2.92
C ALA A 242 4.54 -6.06 3.96
N TYR A 243 4.03 -5.25 4.89
CA TYR A 243 3.08 -5.65 5.93
C TYR A 243 3.59 -6.85 6.76
N PRO A 244 4.79 -6.74 7.35
CA PRO A 244 5.37 -7.84 8.13
C PRO A 244 4.49 -8.13 9.35
N ILE A 245 4.05 -9.38 9.49
CA ILE A 245 3.24 -9.82 10.63
C ILE A 245 3.97 -10.95 11.35
N GLU A 246 4.52 -10.66 12.51
CA GLU A 246 5.08 -11.70 13.39
C GLU A 246 3.96 -12.33 14.22
N ILE A 247 3.79 -13.64 14.08
CA ILE A 247 2.81 -14.45 14.78
C ILE A 247 3.61 -15.39 15.69
N PRO A 248 3.46 -15.30 17.02
CA PRO A 248 4.10 -16.22 17.95
C PRO A 248 3.77 -17.68 17.58
N GLU A 249 4.77 -18.56 17.64
CA GLU A 249 4.66 -19.96 17.21
C GLU A 249 3.52 -20.67 17.94
N GLU A 250 3.38 -20.40 19.24
CA GLU A 250 2.38 -20.94 20.15
C GLU A 250 0.97 -20.32 20.01
N PHE A 251 0.81 -19.29 19.17
CA PHE A 251 -0.49 -18.63 19.02
C PHE A 251 -1.47 -19.53 18.25
N GLU A 252 -2.56 -19.89 18.93
CA GLU A 252 -3.71 -20.57 18.36
C GLU A 252 -4.97 -19.70 18.45
N LEU A 253 -5.83 -19.79 17.42
CA LEU A 253 -7.14 -19.14 17.49
C LEU A 253 -8.03 -19.87 18.50
N SER A 254 -8.60 -19.15 19.45
CA SER A 254 -9.68 -19.67 20.29
C SER A 254 -10.94 -19.96 19.45
N THR A 255 -11.90 -20.70 20.03
CA THR A 255 -13.21 -20.96 19.40
C THR A 255 -13.92 -19.66 19.03
N GLU A 256 -13.88 -18.65 19.90
CA GLU A 256 -14.49 -17.34 19.66
C GLU A 256 -13.80 -16.59 18.52
N GLN A 257 -12.46 -16.66 18.45
CA GLN A 257 -11.68 -16.04 17.39
C GLN A 257 -11.92 -16.70 16.03
N ASN A 258 -12.01 -18.04 16.00
CA ASN A 258 -12.41 -18.79 14.81
C ASN A 258 -13.82 -18.41 14.35
N THR A 259 -14.77 -18.32 15.27
CA THR A 259 -16.15 -17.92 14.97
C THR A 259 -16.22 -16.51 14.37
N ALA A 260 -15.45 -15.56 14.94
CA ALA A 260 -15.36 -14.20 14.41
C ALA A 260 -14.72 -14.16 13.02
N LEU A 261 -13.68 -14.96 12.79
CA LEU A 261 -13.03 -15.11 11.48
C LEU A 261 -14.00 -15.69 10.44
N ASP A 262 -14.76 -16.72 10.78
CA ASP A 262 -15.72 -17.34 9.87
C ASP A 262 -16.86 -16.38 9.51
N ALA A 263 -17.35 -15.59 10.48
CA ALA A 263 -18.34 -14.55 10.22
C ALA A 263 -17.80 -13.45 9.29
N TYR A 264 -16.52 -13.06 9.44
CA TYR A 264 -15.85 -12.13 8.55
C TYR A 264 -15.70 -12.71 7.13
N LEU A 265 -15.23 -13.96 7.02
CA LEU A 265 -15.06 -14.66 5.74
C LEU A 265 -16.37 -14.86 5.01
N SER A 266 -17.44 -15.21 5.72
CA SER A 266 -18.79 -15.37 5.14
C SER A 266 -19.26 -14.10 4.42
N LYS A 267 -19.10 -12.92 5.06
CA LYS A 267 -19.41 -11.62 4.42
C LYS A 267 -18.49 -11.35 3.23
N ARG A 268 -17.19 -11.60 3.40
CA ARG A 268 -16.18 -11.39 2.36
C ARG A 268 -16.45 -12.22 1.11
N PHE A 269 -16.88 -13.48 1.28
CA PHE A 269 -17.23 -14.41 0.20
C PHE A 269 -18.54 -14.07 -0.52
N GLN A 270 -19.37 -13.21 0.07
CA GLN A 270 -20.57 -12.64 -0.55
C GLN A 270 -20.30 -11.27 -1.20
N GLY A 271 -19.04 -10.80 -1.18
CA GLY A 271 -18.67 -9.48 -1.71
C GLY A 271 -19.01 -8.29 -0.81
N ASP A 272 -19.40 -8.53 0.45
CA ASP A 272 -19.69 -7.49 1.43
C ASP A 272 -18.40 -7.09 2.18
N PHE A 273 -17.51 -6.38 1.50
CA PHE A 273 -16.31 -5.83 2.11
C PHE A 273 -15.87 -4.50 1.49
N THR A 274 -15.11 -3.71 2.26
CA THR A 274 -14.48 -2.47 1.80
C THR A 274 -13.03 -2.40 2.27
N MET A 275 -12.19 -1.67 1.53
CA MET A 275 -10.81 -1.37 1.92
C MET A 275 -10.56 0.13 1.75
N ALA A 276 -10.01 0.80 2.77
CA ALA A 276 -9.79 2.25 2.77
C ALA A 276 -11.05 3.07 2.37
N GLY A 277 -12.23 2.58 2.75
CA GLY A 277 -13.53 3.19 2.41
C GLY A 277 -13.99 2.97 0.96
N ILE A 278 -13.39 2.00 0.24
CA ILE A 278 -13.71 1.68 -1.15
C ILE A 278 -14.35 0.29 -1.20
N ARG A 279 -15.53 0.20 -1.81
CA ARG A 279 -16.15 -1.06 -2.23
C ARG A 279 -15.71 -1.34 -3.67
N PHE A 280 -14.94 -2.42 -3.87
CA PHE A 280 -14.41 -2.78 -5.20
C PHE A 280 -15.45 -3.49 -6.07
N TRP A 281 -16.40 -4.19 -5.46
CA TRP A 281 -17.45 -4.96 -6.15
C TRP A 281 -18.82 -4.35 -5.81
N PRO A 282 -19.46 -3.59 -6.70
CA PRO A 282 -20.83 -3.11 -6.48
C PRO A 282 -21.82 -4.27 -6.42
N GLU A 283 -21.54 -5.30 -7.22
CA GLU A 283 -22.24 -6.58 -7.28
C GLU A 283 -21.20 -7.71 -7.43
N MET A 284 -21.64 -8.94 -7.18
CA MET A 284 -20.84 -10.14 -7.40
C MET A 284 -21.70 -11.13 -8.17
N ARG A 285 -21.48 -11.21 -9.48
CA ARG A 285 -22.26 -12.05 -10.40
C ARG A 285 -21.71 -13.47 -10.40
N GLU A 286 -22.60 -14.46 -10.47
CA GLU A 286 -22.19 -15.85 -10.71
C GLU A 286 -21.61 -16.02 -12.12
N LEU A 287 -21.04 -17.20 -12.41
CA LEU A 287 -20.54 -17.52 -13.74
C LEU A 287 -21.73 -17.64 -14.72
N ASP A 288 -21.63 -17.05 -15.90
CA ASP A 288 -22.64 -17.20 -16.94
C ASP A 288 -22.62 -18.61 -17.58
N GLU A 289 -23.71 -18.97 -18.26
CA GLU A 289 -23.86 -20.28 -18.91
C GLU A 289 -22.78 -20.56 -19.97
N GLY A 290 -22.27 -19.53 -20.65
CA GLY A 290 -21.23 -19.68 -21.66
C GLY A 290 -19.91 -20.09 -21.03
N LEU A 291 -19.51 -19.43 -19.95
CA LEU A 291 -18.32 -19.78 -19.19
C LEU A 291 -18.46 -21.16 -18.53
N ILE A 292 -19.63 -21.50 -17.99
CA ILE A 292 -19.89 -22.84 -17.43
C ILE A 292 -19.71 -23.92 -18.50
N LYS A 293 -20.33 -23.77 -19.68
CA LYS A 293 -20.16 -24.72 -20.79
C LYS A 293 -18.70 -24.85 -21.22
N LYS A 294 -17.95 -23.74 -21.24
CA LYS A 294 -16.54 -23.77 -21.59
C LYS A 294 -15.71 -24.50 -20.52
N ILE A 295 -16.01 -24.32 -19.23
CA ILE A 295 -15.40 -25.07 -18.14
C ILE A 295 -15.66 -26.58 -18.30
N GLU A 296 -16.92 -26.96 -18.55
CA GLU A 296 -17.32 -28.37 -18.72
C GLU A 296 -16.68 -29.04 -19.95
N ALA A 297 -16.30 -28.26 -20.96
CA ALA A 297 -15.62 -28.75 -22.15
C ALA A 297 -14.12 -29.03 -21.96
N HIS A 298 -13.53 -28.66 -20.82
CA HIS A 298 -12.12 -28.86 -20.52
C HIS A 298 -11.95 -29.80 -19.32
N LYS A 299 -10.79 -30.46 -19.24
CA LYS A 299 -10.49 -31.41 -18.15
C LYS A 299 -10.40 -30.71 -16.80
N HIS A 300 -9.87 -29.49 -16.81
CA HIS A 300 -9.54 -28.72 -15.62
C HIS A 300 -9.81 -27.23 -15.83
N LEU A 301 -10.05 -26.51 -14.73
CA LEU A 301 -10.09 -25.05 -14.67
C LEU A 301 -8.92 -24.54 -13.80
N VAL A 302 -8.14 -23.59 -14.30
CA VAL A 302 -7.08 -22.91 -13.55
C VAL A 302 -7.27 -21.39 -13.63
N PRO A 303 -7.80 -20.75 -12.58
CA PRO A 303 -7.86 -19.30 -12.49
C PRO A 303 -6.47 -18.70 -12.23
N VAL A 304 -6.16 -17.62 -12.95
CA VAL A 304 -4.93 -16.83 -12.83
C VAL A 304 -5.32 -15.42 -12.39
N PHE A 305 -5.05 -15.08 -11.13
CA PHE A 305 -5.38 -13.76 -10.58
C PHE A 305 -4.16 -12.84 -10.57
N THR A 306 -4.32 -11.66 -11.17
CA THR A 306 -3.25 -10.64 -11.28
C THR A 306 -3.37 -9.54 -10.23
N ASN A 307 -2.41 -8.62 -10.24
CA ASN A 307 -2.27 -7.50 -9.33
C ASN A 307 -2.17 -6.17 -10.12
N VAL A 308 -2.27 -5.04 -9.42
CA VAL A 308 -1.96 -3.72 -10.01
C VAL A 308 -0.45 -3.54 -10.08
N ILE A 309 0.10 -3.45 -11.29
CA ILE A 309 1.55 -3.54 -11.53
C ILE A 309 2.40 -2.42 -10.89
N PHE A 310 1.82 -1.22 -10.72
CA PHE A 310 2.52 -0.03 -10.21
C PHE A 310 2.28 0.25 -8.72
N ASP A 311 1.59 -0.65 -8.01
CA ASP A 311 1.33 -0.48 -6.59
C ASP A 311 2.62 -0.61 -5.77
N THR A 312 2.73 0.12 -4.65
CA THR A 312 3.92 0.08 -3.80
C THR A 312 4.16 -1.30 -3.16
N SER A 313 3.13 -2.12 -3.02
CA SER A 313 3.25 -3.51 -2.57
C SER A 313 4.03 -4.40 -3.54
N GLN A 314 4.17 -4.01 -4.82
CA GLN A 314 4.89 -4.78 -5.82
C GLN A 314 6.41 -4.70 -5.65
N VAL A 315 6.93 -3.68 -4.96
CA VAL A 315 8.38 -3.52 -4.70
C VAL A 315 8.96 -4.76 -4.01
N HIS A 316 8.17 -5.40 -3.16
CA HIS A 316 8.61 -6.57 -2.36
C HIS A 316 8.25 -7.91 -2.99
N ALA A 317 7.48 -7.89 -4.08
CA ALA A 317 6.86 -9.08 -4.65
C ALA A 317 7.77 -9.84 -5.62
N ASN A 318 8.65 -9.10 -6.29
CA ASN A 318 9.44 -9.56 -7.44
C ASN A 318 10.68 -10.35 -7.00
N THR A 319 10.48 -11.44 -6.26
CA THR A 319 11.58 -12.30 -5.75
C THR A 319 11.78 -13.56 -6.58
N VAL A 320 10.77 -13.98 -7.34
CA VAL A 320 10.82 -15.19 -8.18
C VAL A 320 10.92 -14.81 -9.66
N PHE A 321 10.12 -13.84 -10.10
CA PHE A 321 10.17 -13.23 -11.42
C PHE A 321 10.54 -11.74 -11.29
N PRO A 322 11.16 -11.12 -12.30
CA PRO A 322 11.54 -9.71 -12.25
C PRO A 322 10.34 -8.77 -12.14
N HIS A 323 9.18 -9.15 -12.69
CA HIS A 323 7.90 -8.46 -12.56
C HIS A 323 6.74 -9.37 -12.99
N MET A 324 5.51 -8.99 -12.63
CA MET A 324 4.30 -9.78 -12.94
C MET A 324 4.10 -10.07 -14.43
N PHE A 325 4.50 -9.16 -15.35
CA PHE A 325 4.38 -9.45 -16.78
C PHE A 325 5.30 -10.59 -17.24
N ALA A 326 6.52 -10.73 -16.69
CA ALA A 326 7.39 -11.87 -17.00
C ALA A 326 6.79 -13.19 -16.47
N TRP A 327 6.09 -13.13 -15.33
CA TRP A 327 5.30 -14.25 -14.83
C TRP A 327 4.12 -14.60 -15.76
N LEU A 328 3.42 -13.59 -16.31
CA LEU A 328 2.35 -13.81 -17.29
C LEU A 328 2.89 -14.39 -18.61
N ASP A 329 4.06 -13.96 -19.07
CA ASP A 329 4.73 -14.54 -20.23
C ASP A 329 5.02 -16.03 -20.00
N GLN A 330 5.48 -16.40 -18.79
CA GLN A 330 5.66 -17.81 -18.44
C GLN A 330 4.32 -18.57 -18.38
N ILE A 331 3.27 -17.98 -17.84
CA ILE A 331 1.94 -18.60 -17.83
C ILE A 331 1.43 -18.83 -19.25
N LEU A 332 1.67 -17.89 -20.17
CA LEU A 332 1.27 -18.03 -21.56
C LEU A 332 1.91 -19.26 -22.22
N GLU A 333 3.18 -19.54 -21.92
CA GLU A 333 3.83 -20.76 -22.39
C GLU A 333 3.21 -22.03 -21.78
N THR A 334 2.87 -22.01 -20.48
CA THR A 334 2.12 -23.10 -19.84
C THR A 334 0.73 -23.29 -20.46
N ILE A 335 0.01 -22.20 -20.76
CA ILE A 335 -1.32 -22.26 -21.41
C ILE A 335 -1.23 -22.98 -22.76
N LYS A 336 -0.23 -22.66 -23.59
CA LYS A 336 -0.04 -23.28 -24.91
C LYS A 336 0.29 -24.76 -24.80
N GLY A 337 0.99 -25.17 -23.74
CA GLY A 337 1.35 -26.57 -23.48
C GLY A 337 0.19 -27.45 -23.01
N HIS A 338 -0.89 -26.85 -22.50
CA HIS A 338 -2.01 -27.56 -21.85
C HIS A 338 -3.38 -27.22 -22.47
N PRO A 339 -3.64 -27.59 -23.75
CA PRO A 339 -4.91 -27.30 -24.42
C PRO A 339 -6.12 -27.98 -23.76
N GLU A 340 -5.91 -29.04 -22.98
CA GLU A 340 -6.96 -29.73 -22.21
C GLU A 340 -7.42 -28.98 -20.96
N THR A 341 -6.67 -27.96 -20.51
CA THR A 341 -6.95 -27.17 -19.31
C THR A 341 -7.44 -25.79 -19.70
N LEU A 342 -8.59 -25.37 -19.16
CA LEU A 342 -9.09 -24.00 -19.30
C LEU A 342 -8.39 -23.07 -18.31
N PHE A 343 -7.73 -22.03 -18.82
CA PHE A 343 -7.16 -20.96 -18.00
C PHE A 343 -8.06 -19.74 -18.00
N VAL A 344 -8.33 -19.19 -16.82
CA VAL A 344 -9.10 -17.94 -16.67
C VAL A 344 -8.20 -16.86 -16.13
N ILE A 345 -7.72 -15.97 -17.00
CA ILE A 345 -6.90 -14.82 -16.60
C ILE A 345 -7.82 -13.70 -16.16
N ARG A 346 -7.68 -13.25 -14.92
CA ARG A 346 -8.52 -12.19 -14.35
C ARG A 346 -7.69 -11.01 -13.91
N ALA A 347 -7.94 -9.88 -14.58
CA ALA A 347 -7.35 -8.59 -14.23
C ALA A 347 -7.84 -8.09 -12.86
N HIS A 348 -6.98 -7.37 -12.14
CA HIS A 348 -7.35 -6.79 -10.86
C HIS A 348 -8.37 -5.64 -11.04
N PRO A 349 -9.47 -5.55 -10.26
CA PRO A 349 -10.53 -4.55 -10.46
C PRO A 349 -10.07 -3.09 -10.35
N ASP A 350 -9.02 -2.84 -9.57
CA ASP A 350 -8.46 -1.49 -9.40
C ASP A 350 -7.57 -1.05 -10.58
N GLU A 351 -7.31 -1.92 -11.59
CA GLU A 351 -6.58 -1.53 -12.81
C GLU A 351 -7.35 -0.49 -13.62
N MET A 352 -8.64 -0.74 -13.92
CA MET A 352 -9.51 0.23 -14.58
C MET A 352 -10.58 0.69 -13.60
N ARG A 353 -10.20 1.55 -12.66
CA ARG A 353 -11.14 2.07 -11.68
C ARG A 353 -12.04 3.15 -12.32
N PRO A 354 -13.34 2.87 -12.59
CA PRO A 354 -14.17 3.76 -13.38
C PRO A 354 -14.33 5.13 -12.73
N GLY A 355 -14.25 6.19 -13.53
CA GLY A 355 -14.43 7.57 -13.08
C GLY A 355 -13.32 8.09 -12.15
N THR A 356 -12.12 7.50 -12.18
CA THR A 356 -10.98 7.98 -11.40
C THR A 356 -9.71 8.12 -12.23
N GLN A 357 -8.86 9.07 -11.87
CA GLN A 357 -7.49 9.18 -12.40
C GLN A 357 -6.56 8.06 -11.88
N LYS A 358 -7.06 6.94 -11.34
CA LYS A 358 -6.22 5.85 -10.84
C LYS A 358 -6.04 4.71 -11.84
N ALA A 359 -6.65 4.81 -13.01
CA ALA A 359 -6.51 3.81 -14.06
C ALA A 359 -5.04 3.56 -14.42
N ALA A 360 -4.72 2.28 -14.56
CA ALA A 360 -3.46 1.77 -15.05
C ALA A 360 -3.20 2.26 -16.47
N ARG A 361 -1.97 2.71 -16.75
CA ARG A 361 -1.51 2.98 -18.13
C ARG A 361 -0.77 1.79 -18.75
N GLU A 362 -0.46 0.82 -17.91
CA GLU A 362 0.03 -0.48 -18.30
C GLU A 362 -0.77 -1.50 -17.50
N HIS A 363 -1.59 -2.30 -18.18
CA HIS A 363 -2.60 -3.16 -17.59
C HIS A 363 -2.63 -4.53 -18.26
N VAL A 364 -3.20 -5.52 -17.57
CA VAL A 364 -3.23 -6.91 -18.06
C VAL A 364 -4.01 -7.04 -19.37
N ALA A 365 -5.08 -6.25 -19.58
CA ALA A 365 -5.81 -6.29 -20.85
C ALA A 365 -4.92 -5.94 -22.05
N GLY A 366 -4.01 -4.98 -21.93
CA GLY A 366 -3.09 -4.60 -23.01
C GLY A 366 -2.04 -5.68 -23.26
N TRP A 367 -1.60 -6.38 -22.21
CA TRP A 367 -0.74 -7.56 -22.35
C TRP A 367 -1.48 -8.71 -23.05
N VAL A 368 -2.76 -8.95 -22.72
CA VAL A 368 -3.62 -9.97 -23.35
C VAL A 368 -3.81 -9.69 -24.84
N GLU A 369 -4.13 -8.44 -25.21
CA GLU A 369 -4.28 -8.01 -26.60
C GLU A 369 -2.97 -8.16 -27.38
N LYS A 370 -1.86 -7.66 -26.83
CA LYS A 370 -0.54 -7.69 -27.48
C LYS A 370 -0.09 -9.12 -27.81
N HIS A 371 -0.43 -10.10 -26.99
CA HIS A 371 -0.01 -11.49 -27.16
C HIS A 371 -1.09 -12.39 -27.79
N GLY A 372 -2.22 -11.84 -28.24
CA GLY A 372 -3.30 -12.62 -28.87
C GLY A 372 -3.90 -13.67 -27.93
N VAL A 373 -3.88 -13.45 -26.62
CA VAL A 373 -4.19 -14.48 -25.62
C VAL A 373 -5.64 -14.98 -25.73
N VAL A 374 -6.56 -14.09 -26.12
CA VAL A 374 -7.98 -14.43 -26.32
C VAL A 374 -8.24 -15.30 -27.56
N GLU A 375 -7.26 -15.41 -28.47
CA GLU A 375 -7.36 -16.28 -29.65
C GLU A 375 -7.12 -17.76 -29.29
N LEU A 376 -6.54 -18.02 -28.11
CA LEU A 376 -6.30 -19.38 -27.64
C LEU A 376 -7.61 -20.05 -27.20
N PRO A 377 -7.91 -21.27 -27.69
CA PRO A 377 -9.19 -21.93 -27.44
C PRO A 377 -9.42 -22.23 -25.96
N ASN A 378 -8.35 -22.47 -25.21
CA ASN A 378 -8.33 -22.85 -23.80
C ASN A 378 -8.10 -21.68 -22.84
N VAL A 379 -8.42 -20.44 -23.26
CA VAL A 379 -8.34 -19.25 -22.40
C VAL A 379 -9.67 -18.50 -22.33
N VAL A 380 -9.94 -17.91 -21.16
CA VAL A 380 -10.92 -16.83 -20.98
C VAL A 380 -10.22 -15.69 -20.25
N PHE A 381 -10.38 -14.47 -20.78
CA PHE A 381 -9.96 -13.25 -20.09
C PHE A 381 -11.16 -12.60 -19.43
N ILE A 382 -11.02 -12.25 -18.15
CA ILE A 382 -11.98 -11.44 -17.39
C ILE A 382 -11.31 -10.10 -17.07
N GLY A 383 -11.81 -9.04 -17.67
CA GLY A 383 -11.33 -7.68 -17.49
C GLY A 383 -11.64 -7.11 -16.11
N SER A 384 -10.99 -6.00 -15.76
CA SER A 384 -11.09 -5.37 -14.44
C SER A 384 -12.46 -4.78 -14.12
N GLU A 385 -13.29 -4.51 -15.14
CA GLU A 385 -14.64 -3.96 -14.99
C GLU A 385 -15.72 -5.06 -14.91
N GLU A 386 -15.33 -6.32 -15.05
CA GLU A 386 -16.26 -7.45 -15.06
C GLU A 386 -16.51 -7.99 -13.65
N TYR A 387 -17.72 -7.76 -13.14
CA TYR A 387 -18.10 -8.11 -11.77
C TYR A 387 -18.37 -9.61 -11.49
N ILE A 388 -17.70 -10.54 -12.18
CA ILE A 388 -17.86 -12.00 -11.99
C ILE A 388 -17.29 -12.42 -10.63
N SER A 389 -17.83 -13.43 -9.95
CA SER A 389 -17.33 -13.91 -8.66
C SER A 389 -15.99 -14.65 -8.79
N SER A 390 -14.93 -14.13 -8.16
CA SER A 390 -13.67 -14.87 -8.02
C SER A 390 -13.86 -16.20 -7.27
N TYR A 391 -14.74 -16.22 -6.27
CA TYR A 391 -14.97 -17.41 -5.45
C TYR A 391 -15.69 -18.52 -6.23
N ALA A 392 -16.55 -18.15 -7.19
CA ALA A 392 -17.19 -19.12 -8.07
C ALA A 392 -16.18 -19.83 -9.00
N LEU A 393 -15.11 -19.14 -9.40
CA LEU A 393 -13.97 -19.73 -10.12
C LEU A 393 -13.15 -20.63 -9.19
N ILE A 394 -12.80 -20.15 -8.00
CA ILE A 394 -11.96 -20.89 -7.02
C ILE A 394 -12.60 -22.24 -6.66
N ARG A 395 -13.91 -22.28 -6.37
CA ARG A 395 -14.61 -23.53 -5.99
C ARG A 395 -14.63 -24.61 -7.07
N ARG A 396 -14.37 -24.24 -8.33
CA ARG A 396 -14.33 -25.16 -9.49
C ARG A 396 -12.90 -25.42 -9.98
N ALA A 397 -11.92 -24.73 -9.40
CA ALA A 397 -10.55 -24.78 -9.87
C ALA A 397 -9.88 -26.09 -9.47
N LYS A 398 -9.02 -26.61 -10.35
CA LYS A 398 -8.05 -27.65 -9.98
C LYS A 398 -7.04 -27.09 -8.98
N PHE A 399 -6.53 -25.90 -9.28
CA PHE A 399 -5.71 -25.07 -8.42
C PHE A 399 -5.76 -23.63 -8.93
N VAL A 400 -5.26 -22.70 -8.12
CA VAL A 400 -5.25 -21.27 -8.43
C VAL A 400 -3.82 -20.80 -8.59
N MET A 401 -3.58 -19.96 -9.60
CA MET A 401 -2.33 -19.22 -9.74
C MET A 401 -2.52 -17.76 -9.33
N VAL A 402 -1.60 -17.23 -8.53
CA VAL A 402 -1.57 -15.81 -8.15
C VAL A 402 -0.15 -15.27 -8.29
N TYR A 403 0.01 -13.97 -8.56
CA TYR A 403 1.33 -13.35 -8.40
C TYR A 403 1.60 -13.11 -6.91
N ASN A 404 1.03 -12.06 -6.32
CA ASN A 404 1.08 -11.81 -4.87
C ASN A 404 -0.26 -11.30 -4.29
N SER A 405 -1.36 -11.58 -4.98
CA SER A 405 -2.70 -11.13 -4.62
C SER A 405 -3.20 -11.76 -3.31
N SER A 406 -3.92 -10.98 -2.49
CA SER A 406 -4.52 -11.47 -1.23
C SER A 406 -5.56 -12.56 -1.45
N ILE A 407 -6.10 -12.67 -2.67
CA ILE A 407 -7.04 -13.72 -3.04
C ILE A 407 -6.42 -15.12 -2.93
N GLY A 408 -5.08 -15.25 -2.99
CA GLY A 408 -4.41 -16.53 -2.76
C GLY A 408 -4.63 -17.06 -1.34
N LEU A 409 -4.64 -16.18 -0.34
CA LEU A 409 -4.95 -16.56 1.03
C LEU A 409 -6.42 -17.01 1.17
N GLU A 410 -7.33 -16.30 0.51
CA GLU A 410 -8.76 -16.63 0.50
C GLU A 410 -9.05 -17.94 -0.25
N ALA A 411 -8.32 -18.22 -1.33
CA ALA A 411 -8.42 -19.47 -2.06
C ALA A 411 -7.97 -20.67 -1.21
N THR A 412 -6.88 -20.50 -0.45
CA THR A 412 -6.43 -21.49 0.54
C THR A 412 -7.53 -21.75 1.58
N LEU A 413 -8.16 -20.69 2.10
CA LEU A 413 -9.27 -20.79 3.07
C LEU A 413 -10.54 -21.42 2.50
N LEU A 414 -10.67 -21.49 1.17
CA LEU A 414 -11.72 -22.23 0.46
C LEU A 414 -11.31 -23.66 0.12
N GLY A 415 -10.11 -24.10 0.52
CA GLY A 415 -9.58 -25.45 0.29
C GLY A 415 -8.93 -25.65 -1.08
N ALA A 416 -8.72 -24.58 -1.88
CA ALA A 416 -8.06 -24.71 -3.17
C ALA A 416 -6.53 -24.72 -3.01
N PRO A 417 -5.78 -25.56 -3.75
CA PRO A 417 -4.34 -25.43 -3.86
C PRO A 417 -3.98 -24.10 -4.55
N VAL A 418 -2.95 -23.41 -4.04
CA VAL A 418 -2.53 -22.11 -4.55
C VAL A 418 -1.06 -22.10 -4.89
N LEU A 419 -0.74 -21.78 -6.15
CA LEU A 419 0.61 -21.61 -6.65
C LEU A 419 0.92 -20.10 -6.79
N CYS A 420 1.86 -19.62 -5.97
CA CYS A 420 2.20 -18.20 -5.86
C CYS A 420 3.47 -17.88 -6.68
N GLY A 421 3.40 -16.90 -7.57
CA GLY A 421 4.48 -16.48 -8.45
C GLY A 421 5.32 -15.32 -7.91
N GLY A 422 4.90 -14.63 -6.86
CA GLY A 422 5.62 -13.54 -6.23
C GLY A 422 5.46 -13.57 -4.72
N LYS A 423 6.38 -12.92 -4.00
CA LYS A 423 6.29 -12.83 -2.53
C LYS A 423 5.05 -12.04 -2.14
N ALA A 424 4.17 -12.66 -1.36
CA ALA A 424 2.99 -12.03 -0.79
C ALA A 424 3.14 -11.87 0.72
N ARG A 425 2.30 -11.02 1.32
CA ARG A 425 2.33 -10.70 2.76
C ARG A 425 2.21 -11.94 3.65
N PHE A 426 1.51 -12.97 3.17
CA PHE A 426 1.31 -14.25 3.88
C PHE A 426 2.37 -15.31 3.55
N THR A 427 3.26 -15.10 2.57
CA THR A 427 4.26 -16.11 2.15
C THR A 427 5.43 -16.29 3.11
N GLN A 428 5.50 -15.49 4.17
CA GLN A 428 6.41 -15.71 5.29
C GLN A 428 6.01 -16.91 6.18
N TYR A 429 4.75 -17.37 6.07
CA TYR A 429 4.29 -18.61 6.67
C TYR A 429 3.91 -19.60 5.57
N PRO A 430 4.06 -20.93 5.79
CA PRO A 430 3.54 -21.95 4.90
C PRO A 430 2.00 -21.86 4.82
N ALA A 431 1.49 -21.09 3.86
CA ALA A 431 0.06 -20.89 3.61
C ALA A 431 -0.31 -21.14 2.14
N VAL A 432 0.68 -21.22 1.25
CA VAL A 432 0.53 -21.46 -0.19
C VAL A 432 1.79 -22.17 -0.70
N PHE A 433 1.71 -22.76 -1.89
CA PHE A 433 2.91 -23.22 -2.59
C PHE A 433 3.64 -22.01 -3.17
N PHE A 434 4.80 -21.68 -2.61
CA PHE A 434 5.63 -20.56 -3.05
C PHE A 434 7.05 -21.02 -3.44
N PRO A 435 7.24 -21.46 -4.70
CA PRO A 435 8.56 -21.85 -5.20
C PRO A 435 9.54 -20.66 -5.23
N GLN A 436 10.80 -20.91 -4.87
CA GLN A 436 11.81 -19.85 -4.69
C GLN A 436 12.62 -19.49 -5.96
N SER A 437 12.20 -19.95 -7.13
CA SER A 437 12.84 -19.60 -8.42
C SER A 437 11.89 -19.88 -9.59
N GLU A 438 12.11 -19.20 -10.72
CA GLU A 438 11.32 -19.44 -11.94
C GLU A 438 11.32 -20.93 -12.33
N LYS A 439 12.49 -21.59 -12.31
CA LYS A 439 12.59 -23.03 -12.65
C LYS A 439 11.75 -23.90 -11.71
N ALA A 440 11.79 -23.61 -10.40
CA ALA A 440 11.00 -24.34 -9.43
C ALA A 440 9.50 -24.07 -9.60
N TYR A 441 9.13 -22.84 -9.95
CA TYR A 441 7.76 -22.45 -10.27
C TYR A 441 7.22 -23.23 -11.47
N LYS A 442 7.95 -23.24 -12.59
CA LYS A 442 7.58 -23.99 -13.80
C LYS A 442 7.33 -25.46 -13.48
N ARG A 443 8.30 -26.12 -12.83
CA ARG A 443 8.17 -27.53 -12.44
C ARG A 443 6.94 -27.80 -11.57
N LYS A 444 6.65 -26.92 -10.60
CA LYS A 444 5.49 -27.09 -9.71
C LYS A 444 4.16 -26.86 -10.46
N ALA A 445 4.12 -25.95 -11.42
CA ALA A 445 2.96 -25.76 -12.29
C ALA A 445 2.66 -27.01 -13.13
N GLU A 446 3.68 -27.59 -13.77
CA GLU A 446 3.55 -28.84 -14.53
C GLU A 446 3.07 -30.00 -13.64
N GLU A 447 3.69 -30.17 -12.47
CA GLU A 447 3.28 -31.19 -11.49
C GLU A 447 1.80 -31.06 -11.13
N PHE A 448 1.30 -29.84 -10.90
CA PHE A 448 -0.11 -29.60 -10.58
C PHE A 448 -1.03 -29.87 -11.77
N LEU A 449 -0.59 -29.56 -12.99
CA LEU A 449 -1.37 -29.79 -14.21
C LEU A 449 -1.48 -31.27 -14.54
N GLU A 450 -0.43 -32.06 -14.31
CA GLU A 450 -0.41 -33.51 -14.54
C GLU A 450 -1.09 -34.32 -13.43
N ALA A 451 -1.00 -33.86 -12.17
CA ALA A 451 -1.53 -34.58 -11.02
C ALA A 451 -3.03 -34.85 -11.12
N LYS A 452 -3.47 -36.03 -10.66
CA LYS A 452 -4.91 -36.33 -10.56
C LYS A 452 -5.56 -35.49 -9.44
N GLU A 453 -4.90 -35.41 -8.30
CA GLU A 453 -5.26 -34.65 -7.12
C GLU A 453 -4.00 -33.98 -6.58
N ILE A 454 -4.16 -32.79 -5.98
CA ILE A 454 -3.06 -32.02 -5.39
C ILE A 454 -3.23 -32.09 -3.89
N ASP A 455 -2.27 -32.73 -3.23
CA ASP A 455 -2.23 -32.79 -1.76
C ASP A 455 -1.84 -31.42 -1.20
N VAL A 456 -2.69 -30.86 -0.35
CA VAL A 456 -2.49 -29.55 0.29
C VAL A 456 -2.20 -29.78 1.76
N PRO A 457 -1.03 -29.38 2.27
CA PRO A 457 -0.71 -29.54 3.69
C PRO A 457 -1.75 -28.84 4.59
N ASP A 458 -2.21 -29.54 5.64
CA ASP A 458 -3.16 -28.97 6.63
C ASP A 458 -2.62 -27.68 7.29
N GLU A 459 -1.30 -27.57 7.42
CA GLU A 459 -0.63 -26.37 7.92
C GLU A 459 -0.96 -25.11 7.10
N PHE A 460 -1.29 -25.24 5.80
CA PHE A 460 -1.61 -24.09 4.96
C PHE A 460 -2.91 -23.43 5.39
N MET A 461 -3.95 -24.24 5.62
CA MET A 461 -5.23 -23.76 6.13
C MET A 461 -5.05 -23.13 7.52
N HIS A 462 -4.31 -23.82 8.38
CA HIS A 462 -4.03 -23.38 9.73
C HIS A 462 -3.31 -22.00 9.77
N ASN A 463 -2.20 -21.85 9.03
CA ASN A 463 -1.46 -20.59 8.94
C ASN A 463 -2.25 -19.50 8.23
N ALA A 464 -3.05 -19.84 7.21
CA ALA A 464 -3.92 -18.87 6.54
C ALA A 464 -4.92 -18.23 7.51
N ARG A 465 -5.50 -19.03 8.42
CA ARG A 465 -6.41 -18.53 9.47
C ARG A 465 -5.68 -17.66 10.49
N ARG A 466 -4.52 -18.10 10.99
CA ARG A 466 -3.66 -17.32 11.91
C ARG A 466 -3.27 -15.97 11.33
N PHE A 467 -2.77 -15.97 10.09
CA PHE A 467 -2.37 -14.76 9.40
C PHE A 467 -3.55 -13.81 9.19
N LEU A 468 -4.67 -14.29 8.67
CA LEU A 468 -5.83 -13.44 8.40
C LEU A 468 -6.41 -12.86 9.70
N TYR A 469 -6.38 -13.62 10.80
CA TYR A 469 -6.79 -13.12 12.10
C TYR A 469 -5.86 -12.03 12.62
N TYR A 470 -4.54 -12.25 12.57
CA TYR A 470 -3.57 -11.23 12.98
C TYR A 470 -3.73 -9.94 12.20
N GLN A 471 -3.78 -10.04 10.88
CA GLN A 471 -3.94 -8.92 9.95
C GLN A 471 -5.19 -8.06 10.25
N ASN A 472 -6.28 -8.69 10.66
CA ASN A 472 -7.55 -8.00 10.87
C ASN A 472 -7.76 -7.52 12.30
N TRP A 473 -7.26 -8.21 13.33
CA TRP A 473 -7.60 -7.88 14.73
C TRP A 473 -6.41 -7.60 15.63
N ARG A 474 -5.20 -8.07 15.27
CA ARG A 474 -4.00 -7.87 16.11
C ARG A 474 -3.18 -6.69 15.64
N THR A 475 -3.04 -6.51 14.33
CA THR A 475 -2.24 -5.43 13.72
C THR A 475 -3.07 -4.18 13.39
N ALA A 476 -4.40 -4.29 13.36
CA ALA A 476 -5.29 -3.21 12.93
C ALA A 476 -5.63 -2.25 14.08
N LEU A 477 -4.92 -1.13 14.15
CA LEU A 477 -5.09 -0.10 15.18
C LEU A 477 -6.23 0.84 14.79
N SER A 478 -7.43 0.63 15.36
CA SER A 478 -8.63 1.37 14.98
C SER A 478 -8.66 2.81 15.51
N PHE A 479 -8.99 3.74 14.60
CA PHE A 479 -9.35 5.14 14.88
C PHE A 479 -10.80 5.44 14.48
N GLU A 480 -11.66 4.42 14.41
CA GLU A 480 -13.05 4.57 13.98
C GLU A 480 -13.82 5.59 14.82
N ASP A 481 -13.59 5.69 16.13
CA ASP A 481 -14.27 6.65 17.01
C ASP A 481 -13.99 8.12 16.65
N PHE A 482 -12.87 8.37 15.95
CA PHE A 482 -12.40 9.72 15.62
C PHE A 482 -12.63 10.09 14.15
N LEU A 483 -12.85 9.09 13.29
CA LEU A 483 -12.90 9.25 11.85
C LEU A 483 -14.25 8.85 11.26
N GLN A 484 -14.62 9.54 10.17
CA GLN A 484 -15.77 9.19 9.36
C GLN A 484 -15.47 9.45 7.89
N ALA A 485 -16.18 8.75 7.00
CA ALA A 485 -16.00 8.90 5.56
C ALA A 485 -16.28 10.33 5.08
N HIS A 486 -15.49 10.77 4.10
CA HIS A 486 -15.75 11.98 3.32
C HIS A 486 -16.45 11.60 2.00
N PRO A 487 -17.34 12.45 1.44
CA PRO A 487 -18.00 12.16 0.16
C PRO A 487 -17.02 11.93 -1.02
N ARG A 488 -15.89 12.64 -1.01
CA ARG A 488 -14.76 12.36 -1.92
C ARG A 488 -14.03 11.10 -1.44
N LYS A 489 -14.03 10.05 -2.27
CA LYS A 489 -13.34 8.77 -2.01
C LYS A 489 -11.86 8.99 -1.64
N GLY A 490 -11.37 8.22 -0.67
CA GLY A 490 -9.99 8.30 -0.18
C GLY A 490 -9.72 9.41 0.85
N PHE A 491 -10.70 10.24 1.16
CA PHE A 491 -10.61 11.27 2.21
C PHE A 491 -11.49 10.93 3.41
N VAL A 492 -11.14 11.50 4.56
CA VAL A 492 -11.88 11.37 5.81
C VAL A 492 -12.17 12.72 6.43
N ARG A 493 -13.09 12.73 7.40
CA ARG A 493 -13.38 13.86 8.28
C ARG A 493 -13.24 13.42 9.72
N LEU A 494 -12.95 14.38 10.58
CA LEU A 494 -12.96 14.15 12.02
C LEU A 494 -14.41 14.09 12.53
N LYS A 495 -14.74 13.08 13.34
CA LYS A 495 -15.95 13.04 14.18
C LYS A 495 -15.83 14.09 15.30
N ALA A 496 -16.94 14.43 15.95
CA ALA A 496 -16.88 15.25 17.16
C ALA A 496 -16.50 14.36 18.34
N PHE A 497 -15.42 14.70 19.05
CA PHE A 497 -14.94 13.96 20.21
C PHE A 497 -14.14 14.89 21.14
N ASP A 498 -13.96 14.48 22.40
CA ASP A 498 -13.07 15.14 23.34
C ASP A 498 -11.64 14.60 23.16
N VAL A 499 -10.65 15.49 23.02
CA VAL A 499 -9.23 15.13 22.88
C VAL A 499 -8.72 14.23 24.01
N GLN A 500 -9.35 14.24 25.19
CA GLN A 500 -9.06 13.30 26.28
C GLN A 500 -9.24 11.84 25.88
N GLN A 501 -10.13 11.54 24.92
CA GLN A 501 -10.33 10.18 24.40
C GLN A 501 -9.10 9.66 23.63
N LEU A 502 -8.23 10.54 23.14
CA LEU A 502 -6.96 10.17 22.50
C LEU A 502 -5.83 9.89 23.49
N ARG A 503 -6.05 9.99 24.80
CA ARG A 503 -5.01 9.58 25.77
C ARG A 503 -4.83 8.06 25.76
N ALA A 504 -3.60 7.59 25.98
CA ALA A 504 -3.29 6.15 26.02
C ALA A 504 -4.16 5.35 27.01
N LYS A 505 -4.62 5.95 28.11
CA LYS A 505 -5.56 5.28 29.04
C LYS A 505 -6.98 5.06 28.47
N ASN A 506 -7.36 5.84 27.46
CA ASN A 506 -8.72 5.88 26.90
C ASN A 506 -8.78 5.31 25.46
N SER A 507 -7.65 5.25 24.74
CA SER A 507 -7.58 4.68 23.39
C SER A 507 -6.54 3.57 23.33
N LYS A 508 -7.02 2.35 23.04
CA LYS A 508 -6.16 1.18 22.86
C LYS A 508 -5.17 1.37 21.72
N ALA A 509 -5.62 1.89 20.58
CA ALA A 509 -4.76 2.20 19.44
C ALA A 509 -3.64 3.18 19.80
N VAL A 510 -3.97 4.30 20.48
CA VAL A 510 -2.94 5.27 20.89
C VAL A 510 -1.96 4.65 21.89
N ARG A 511 -2.43 3.85 22.84
CA ARG A 511 -1.55 3.16 23.80
C ARG A 511 -0.55 2.28 23.09
N VAL A 512 -1.01 1.43 22.19
CA VAL A 512 -0.15 0.51 21.42
C VAL A 512 0.85 1.29 20.55
N ILE A 513 0.41 2.34 19.86
CA ILE A 513 1.30 3.20 19.05
C ILE A 513 2.35 3.88 19.93
N ARG A 514 1.94 4.43 21.08
CA ARG A 514 2.86 5.08 22.02
C ARG A 514 3.90 4.10 22.54
N ASP A 515 3.46 2.93 22.99
CA ASP A 515 4.33 1.93 23.60
C ASP A 515 5.29 1.35 22.56
N GLY A 516 4.85 1.17 21.31
CA GLY A 516 5.74 0.81 20.21
C GLY A 516 6.78 1.90 19.90
N ILE A 517 6.38 3.17 19.83
CA ILE A 517 7.29 4.28 19.48
C ILE A 517 8.34 4.57 20.57
N VAL A 518 7.98 4.40 21.85
CA VAL A 518 8.80 4.87 22.99
C VAL A 518 9.43 3.73 23.78
N ASN A 519 8.81 2.55 23.79
CA ASN A 519 9.24 1.42 24.63
C ASN A 519 9.58 0.16 23.80
N ASP A 520 9.77 0.29 22.49
CA ASP A 520 10.05 -0.82 21.56
C ASP A 520 9.02 -1.98 21.66
N GLY A 521 7.74 -1.63 21.85
CA GLY A 521 6.62 -2.57 21.91
C GLY A 521 6.13 -3.06 20.54
N SER A 522 5.40 -4.19 20.50
CA SER A 522 5.08 -4.93 19.26
C SER A 522 4.10 -4.30 18.26
N PHE A 523 3.59 -3.09 18.50
CA PHE A 523 2.47 -2.48 17.73
C PHE A 523 1.21 -3.36 17.59
N LEU A 524 1.05 -4.39 18.44
CA LEU A 524 -0.10 -5.30 18.44
C LEU A 524 -1.09 -4.99 19.58
N VAL A 525 -2.36 -5.32 19.33
CA VAL A 525 -3.54 -5.11 20.19
C VAL A 525 -3.82 -6.27 21.12
#